data_AF-A0AAN9YAE7-F1
#
_entry.id   AF-A0AAN9YAE7-F1
#
_cell.length_a   1.000
_cell.length_b   1.000
_cell.length_c   1.000
_cell.angle_alpha   90.00
_cell.angle_beta   90.00
_cell.angle_gamma   90.00
#
_symmetry.space_group_name_H-M   'P 1'
#
loop_
_entity.id
_entity.type
_entity.pdbx_description
1 polymer ?
#
loop_
_entity_poly.entity_id
_entity_poly.type
_entity_poly.pdbx_seq_one_letter_code
_entity_poly.pdbx_strand_id
1 'polypeptide(L)'
;MTSDVLTKAERADMIKLAKSVAIKSAAIIVQSRDGKTVLTKCNPNPTDHTLFNLAVCEMADVEREARRVIWSLSGNDTRWSLCVDIVLKTVEGESMTLETWNISLSSELRDHNINTYALYSRFGIIIKSLLAISRVVPAYRYSRRQTPDTFVIDYRIYEGEPKRSNLGPNKKFRRELSPETRHVMYSFLVCGRPAKNVYLR
;
A
#
# COMPACT_ATOMS: atom_id res chain seq x y z
N MET A 1 -17.98 -12.35 -34.80
CA MET A 1 -17.09 -11.29 -34.26
C MET A 1 -17.88 -10.53 -33.21
N THR A 2 -17.83 -10.97 -31.96
CA THR A 2 -18.71 -10.49 -30.88
C THR A 2 -17.90 -9.75 -29.81
N SER A 3 -18.15 -8.43 -29.78
CA SER A 3 -17.82 -7.38 -28.80
C SER A 3 -16.64 -7.59 -27.83
N ASP A 4 -15.51 -6.99 -28.19
CA ASP A 4 -14.30 -6.83 -27.39
C ASP A 4 -14.42 -5.66 -26.38
N VAL A 5 -15.57 -5.53 -25.68
CA VAL A 5 -15.85 -4.39 -24.78
C VAL A 5 -16.31 -4.90 -23.42
N LEU A 6 -15.51 -4.62 -22.37
CA LEU A 6 -15.86 -4.89 -20.97
C LEU A 6 -17.21 -4.28 -20.63
N THR A 7 -18.10 -5.06 -20.00
CA THR A 7 -19.38 -4.56 -19.51
C THR A 7 -19.17 -3.51 -18.41
N LYS A 8 -20.16 -2.64 -18.20
CA LYS A 8 -20.13 -1.66 -17.10
C LYS A 8 -19.98 -2.35 -15.73
N ALA A 9 -20.57 -3.53 -15.56
CA ALA A 9 -20.50 -4.31 -14.32
C ALA A 9 -19.08 -4.85 -14.08
N GLU A 10 -18.46 -5.49 -15.07
CA GLU A 10 -17.08 -6.00 -14.96
C GLU A 10 -16.09 -4.88 -14.66
N ARG A 11 -16.24 -3.72 -15.33
CA ARG A 11 -15.42 -2.55 -15.06
C ARG A 11 -15.56 -2.07 -13.61
N ALA A 12 -16.79 -2.02 -13.09
CA ALA A 12 -17.03 -1.62 -11.70
C ALA A 12 -16.41 -2.62 -10.71
N ASP A 13 -16.51 -3.92 -10.99
CA ASP A 13 -15.89 -4.97 -10.16
C ASP A 13 -14.35 -4.88 -10.17
N MET A 14 -13.73 -4.64 -11.33
CA MET A 14 -12.28 -4.42 -11.42
C MET A 14 -11.83 -3.21 -10.60
N ILE A 15 -12.56 -2.10 -10.68
CA ILE A 15 -12.28 -0.90 -9.87
C ILE A 15 -12.45 -1.20 -8.39
N LYS A 16 -13.49 -1.94 -8.00
CA LYS A 16 -13.71 -2.37 -6.61
C LYS A 16 -12.58 -3.24 -6.09
N LEU A 17 -12.08 -4.17 -6.91
CA LEU A 17 -10.92 -4.99 -6.57
C LEU A 17 -9.67 -4.12 -6.40
N ALA A 18 -9.36 -3.22 -7.34
CA ALA A 18 -8.21 -2.33 -7.26
C ALA A 18 -8.24 -1.45 -5.99
N LYS A 19 -9.41 -0.89 -5.64
CA LYS A 19 -9.61 -0.14 -4.39
C LYS A 19 -9.38 -1.03 -3.16
N SER A 20 -9.83 -2.27 -3.20
CA SER A 20 -9.61 -3.24 -2.11
C SER A 20 -8.12 -3.58 -1.93
N VAL A 21 -7.35 -3.69 -3.02
CA VAL A 21 -5.89 -3.85 -2.97
C VAL A 21 -5.23 -2.67 -2.29
N ALA A 22 -5.67 -1.45 -2.57
CA ALA A 22 -5.08 -0.24 -2.00
C ALA A 22 -5.29 -0.14 -0.50
N ILE A 23 -6.52 -0.41 -0.05
CA ILE A 23 -6.87 -0.45 1.36
C ILE A 23 -6.04 -1.52 2.09
N LYS A 24 -5.98 -2.75 1.55
CA LYS A 24 -5.16 -3.82 2.14
C LYS A 24 -3.68 -3.50 2.13
N SER A 25 -3.20 -2.81 1.10
CA SER A 25 -1.81 -2.38 1.02
C SER A 25 -1.43 -1.40 2.11
N ALA A 26 -2.28 -0.39 2.37
CA ALA A 26 -2.09 0.55 3.48
C ALA A 26 -2.04 -0.18 4.82
N ALA A 27 -2.97 -1.11 5.07
CA ALA A 27 -2.97 -1.95 6.27
C ALA A 27 -1.65 -2.75 6.42
N ILE A 28 -1.17 -3.40 5.35
CA ILE A 28 0.10 -4.15 5.39
C ILE A 28 1.29 -3.25 5.70
N ILE A 29 1.35 -2.08 5.08
CA ILE A 29 2.43 -1.11 5.28
C ILE A 29 2.45 -0.65 6.75
N VAL A 30 1.31 -0.20 7.27
CA VAL A 30 1.20 0.26 8.67
C VAL A 30 1.45 -0.88 9.66
N GLN A 31 0.87 -2.06 9.44
CA GLN A 31 1.07 -3.23 10.30
C GLN A 31 2.54 -3.61 10.40
N SER A 32 3.28 -3.54 9.29
CA SER A 32 4.71 -3.82 9.28
C SER A 32 5.54 -2.79 10.07
N ARG A 33 4.93 -1.72 10.57
CA ARG A 33 5.56 -0.68 11.40
C ARG A 33 5.08 -0.69 12.86
N ASP A 34 4.22 -1.61 13.26
CA ASP A 34 3.75 -1.76 14.65
C ASP A 34 4.82 -2.33 15.61
N GLY A 35 6.02 -2.67 15.12
CA GLY A 35 7.10 -3.21 15.94
C GLY A 35 6.93 -4.69 16.35
N LYS A 36 5.76 -5.30 16.06
CA LYS A 36 5.43 -6.69 16.41
C LYS A 36 5.70 -7.67 15.27
N THR A 37 5.89 -8.94 15.62
CA THR A 37 5.89 -10.03 14.62
C THR A 37 4.45 -10.48 14.41
N VAL A 38 4.04 -10.58 13.14
CA VAL A 38 2.71 -11.02 12.77
C VAL A 38 2.81 -12.42 12.18
N LEU A 39 2.04 -13.35 12.75
CA LEU A 39 1.89 -14.72 12.26
C LEU A 39 0.41 -14.99 12.05
N THR A 40 0.04 -15.45 10.86
CA THR A 40 -1.32 -15.87 10.52
C THR A 40 -1.34 -17.35 10.16
N LYS A 41 -2.45 -18.03 10.47
CA LYS A 41 -2.63 -19.45 10.12
C LYS A 41 -3.28 -19.56 8.74
N CYS A 42 -2.88 -20.56 7.98
CA CYS A 42 -3.61 -20.93 6.76
C CYS A 42 -5.00 -21.44 7.12
N ASN A 43 -6.01 -21.01 6.38
CA ASN A 43 -7.38 -21.49 6.54
C ASN A 43 -7.84 -22.14 5.22
N PRO A 44 -8.12 -23.46 5.21
CA PRO A 44 -8.61 -24.15 4.02
C PRO A 44 -10.06 -23.75 3.66
N ASN A 45 -10.81 -23.18 4.60
CA ASN A 45 -12.20 -22.73 4.44
C ASN A 45 -12.26 -21.20 4.61
N PRO A 46 -11.73 -20.42 3.65
CA PRO A 46 -11.66 -18.97 3.77
C PRO A 46 -13.05 -18.35 3.89
N THR A 47 -13.18 -17.36 4.78
CA THR A 47 -14.36 -16.49 4.83
C THR A 47 -14.26 -15.40 3.75
N ASP A 48 -15.38 -14.77 3.41
CA ASP A 48 -15.47 -13.68 2.41
C ASP A 48 -14.49 -12.51 2.66
N HIS A 49 -14.02 -12.34 3.90
CA HIS A 49 -13.05 -11.31 4.29
C HIS A 49 -11.59 -11.63 3.86
N THR A 50 -11.31 -12.88 3.47
CA THR A 50 -9.98 -13.38 3.07
C THR A 50 -9.66 -13.02 1.61
N LEU A 51 -9.78 -11.74 1.27
CA LEU A 51 -9.47 -11.24 -0.07
C LEU A 51 -8.01 -11.56 -0.46
N PHE A 52 -7.85 -11.97 -1.71
CA PHE A 52 -6.63 -12.38 -2.39
C PHE A 52 -5.99 -13.66 -1.83
N ASN A 53 -6.78 -14.52 -1.19
CA ASN A 53 -6.35 -15.79 -0.61
C ASN A 53 -5.19 -15.62 0.40
N LEU A 54 -5.25 -14.52 1.17
CA LEU A 54 -4.23 -14.15 2.14
C LEU A 54 -4.86 -13.75 3.48
N ALA A 55 -4.43 -14.42 4.53
CA ALA A 55 -4.74 -14.05 5.90
C ALA A 55 -3.82 -12.89 6.32
N VAL A 56 -4.37 -11.68 6.31
CA VAL A 56 -3.75 -10.45 6.83
C VAL A 56 -4.61 -9.98 7.99
N CYS A 57 -4.02 -9.61 9.13
CA CYS A 57 -4.80 -9.10 10.25
C CYS A 57 -5.46 -7.78 9.86
N GLU A 58 -6.72 -7.63 10.23
CA GLU A 58 -7.46 -6.41 9.98
C GLU A 58 -6.92 -5.25 10.82
N MET A 59 -6.85 -4.07 10.22
CA MET A 59 -6.53 -2.82 10.90
C MET A 59 -7.65 -1.82 10.63
N ALA A 60 -8.79 -1.99 11.32
CA ALA A 60 -10.03 -1.29 11.02
C ALA A 60 -9.88 0.23 10.89
N ASP A 61 -9.07 0.86 11.75
CA ASP A 61 -8.83 2.30 11.71
C ASP A 61 -8.06 2.72 10.45
N VAL A 62 -7.00 1.99 10.11
CA VAL A 62 -6.18 2.21 8.91
C VAL A 62 -7.01 1.98 7.65
N GLU A 63 -7.80 0.91 7.64
CA GLU A 63 -8.68 0.59 6.51
C GLU A 63 -9.75 1.65 6.32
N ARG A 64 -10.36 2.14 7.41
CA ARG A 64 -11.35 3.21 7.38
C ARG A 64 -10.76 4.52 6.85
N GLU A 65 -9.56 4.88 7.28
CA GLU A 65 -8.87 6.08 6.81
C GLU A 65 -8.48 5.98 5.33
N ALA A 66 -7.85 4.87 4.91
CA ALA A 66 -7.50 4.62 3.51
C ALA A 66 -8.74 4.62 2.61
N ARG A 67 -9.83 4.01 3.09
CA ARG A 67 -11.12 3.96 2.42
C ARG A 67 -11.76 5.35 2.29
N ARG A 68 -11.69 6.18 3.34
CA ARG A 68 -12.14 7.59 3.29
C ARG A 68 -11.38 8.35 2.23
N VAL A 69 -10.05 8.23 2.21
CA VAL A 69 -9.20 8.88 1.20
C VAL A 69 -9.59 8.38 -0.18
N ILE A 70 -9.56 7.07 -0.44
CA ILE A 70 -9.90 6.49 -1.77
C ILE A 70 -11.27 6.93 -2.28
N TRP A 71 -12.31 6.97 -1.43
CA TRP A 71 -13.63 7.41 -1.84
C TRP A 71 -13.76 8.92 -2.03
N SER A 72 -12.95 9.73 -1.34
CA SER A 72 -12.87 11.16 -1.68
C SER A 72 -12.19 11.39 -3.04
N LEU A 73 -11.26 10.51 -3.45
CA LEU A 73 -10.60 10.57 -4.78
C LEU A 73 -11.56 10.27 -5.93
N SER A 74 -12.62 9.51 -5.65
CA SER A 74 -13.25 8.66 -6.66
C SER A 74 -14.74 8.91 -6.79
N GLY A 75 -15.13 9.56 -7.90
CA GLY A 75 -16.32 9.12 -8.64
C GLY A 75 -16.08 7.73 -9.27
N ASN A 76 -16.68 7.46 -10.43
CA ASN A 76 -16.35 6.28 -11.26
C ASN A 76 -14.95 6.37 -11.92
N ASP A 77 -14.05 7.19 -11.39
CA ASP A 77 -12.74 7.45 -11.98
C ASP A 77 -11.78 6.28 -11.79
N THR A 78 -11.00 6.00 -12.83
CA THR A 78 -10.00 4.91 -12.89
C THR A 78 -8.60 5.41 -12.56
N ARG A 79 -8.44 6.70 -12.27
CA ARG A 79 -7.17 7.29 -11.87
C ARG A 79 -7.22 7.76 -10.42
N TRP A 80 -6.32 7.24 -9.60
CA TRP A 80 -6.16 7.72 -8.23
C TRP A 80 -4.79 7.35 -7.67
N SER A 81 -4.40 8.06 -6.61
CA SER A 81 -3.09 7.94 -5.96
C SER A 81 -3.27 8.07 -4.44
N LEU A 82 -2.96 6.99 -3.73
CA LEU A 82 -3.01 6.90 -2.27
C LEU A 82 -1.57 6.89 -1.75
N CYS A 83 -1.24 7.81 -0.86
CA CYS A 83 0.04 7.84 -0.18
C CYS A 83 -0.08 7.41 1.29
N VAL A 84 0.90 6.64 1.74
CA VAL A 84 1.11 6.28 3.16
C VAL A 84 2.50 6.75 3.56
N ASP A 85 2.56 7.80 4.37
CA ASP A 85 3.81 8.23 5.01
C ASP A 85 4.01 7.44 6.30
N ILE A 86 5.23 6.94 6.51
CA ILE A 86 5.69 6.42 7.80
C ILE A 86 6.52 7.49 8.47
N VAL A 87 6.14 7.86 9.69
CA VAL A 87 6.69 9.01 10.43
C VAL A 87 7.24 8.52 11.76
N LEU A 88 8.45 8.93 12.08
CA LEU A 88 9.00 8.81 13.42
C LEU A 88 8.62 10.05 14.22
N LYS A 89 8.14 9.88 15.45
CA LYS A 89 7.87 10.96 16.40
C LYS A 89 8.70 10.72 17.66
N THR A 90 9.48 11.72 18.07
CA THR A 90 10.29 11.65 19.30
C THR A 90 9.48 12.12 20.51
N VAL A 91 9.98 11.84 21.72
CA VAL A 91 9.35 12.30 22.96
C VAL A 91 9.44 13.82 23.13
N GLU A 92 10.42 14.47 22.49
CA GLU A 92 10.58 15.93 22.45
C GLU A 92 9.59 16.63 21.49
N GLY A 93 8.74 15.85 20.80
CA GLY A 93 7.74 16.37 19.87
C GLY A 93 8.25 16.60 18.45
N GLU A 94 9.51 16.22 18.16
CA GLU A 94 10.04 16.28 16.80
C GLU A 94 9.46 15.16 15.94
N SER A 95 9.34 15.41 14.63
CA SER A 95 8.85 14.39 13.69
C SER A 95 9.66 14.33 12.41
N MET A 96 9.83 13.12 11.89
CA MET A 96 10.59 12.84 10.68
C MET A 96 9.89 11.80 9.83
N THR A 97 9.60 12.12 8.56
CA THR A 97 9.14 11.11 7.59
C THR A 97 10.30 10.18 7.23
N LEU A 98 10.12 8.90 7.53
CA LEU A 98 11.09 7.83 7.24
C LEU A 98 10.89 7.24 5.85
N GLU A 99 9.62 7.03 5.47
CA GLU A 99 9.22 6.45 4.19
C GLU A 99 7.95 7.11 3.66
N THR A 100 7.84 7.20 2.34
CA THR A 100 6.59 7.49 1.65
C THR A 100 6.31 6.36 0.68
N TRP A 101 5.17 5.71 0.86
CA TRP A 101 4.63 4.67 0.00
C TRP A 101 3.56 5.28 -0.88
N ASN A 102 3.70 5.16 -2.20
CA ASN A 102 2.65 5.57 -3.13
C ASN A 102 2.01 4.32 -3.75
N ILE A 103 0.68 4.28 -3.72
CA ILE A 103 -0.16 3.23 -4.28
C ILE A 103 -1.07 3.92 -5.30
N SER A 104 -0.85 3.69 -6.58
CA SER A 104 -1.60 4.38 -7.62
C SER A 104 -2.18 3.43 -8.66
N LEU A 105 -3.32 3.83 -9.20
CA LEU A 105 -3.96 3.22 -10.35
C LEU A 105 -3.92 4.25 -11.49
N SER A 106 -3.24 3.91 -12.60
CA SER A 106 -3.30 4.75 -13.80
C SER A 106 -4.46 4.32 -14.71
N SER A 107 -5.00 5.27 -15.47
CA SER A 107 -6.26 5.19 -16.24
C SER A 107 -6.25 4.23 -17.44
N GLU A 108 -5.27 3.35 -17.52
CA GLU A 108 -5.00 2.54 -18.70
C GLU A 108 -5.39 1.08 -18.45
N LEU A 109 -6.69 0.87 -18.22
CA LEU A 109 -7.32 -0.44 -18.40
C LEU A 109 -7.33 -0.77 -19.90
N ARG A 110 -6.15 -1.04 -20.48
CA ARG A 110 -5.93 -1.15 -21.94
C ARG A 110 -6.49 -2.43 -22.56
N ASP A 111 -6.88 -3.42 -21.75
CA ASP A 111 -7.26 -4.72 -22.26
C ASP A 111 -8.65 -5.13 -21.81
N HIS A 112 -9.49 -5.33 -22.81
CA HIS A 112 -10.88 -5.70 -22.66
C HIS A 112 -11.07 -7.21 -22.46
N ASN A 113 -9.97 -7.98 -22.49
CA ASN A 113 -9.98 -9.45 -22.46
C ASN A 113 -9.54 -10.07 -21.12
N ILE A 114 -9.22 -9.26 -20.10
CA ILE A 114 -8.91 -9.81 -18.77
C ILE A 114 -10.21 -10.11 -18.02
N ASN A 115 -10.43 -11.39 -17.72
CA ASN A 115 -11.46 -11.75 -16.76
C ASN A 115 -11.08 -11.34 -15.32
N THR A 116 -12.09 -11.06 -14.50
CA THR A 116 -11.95 -10.61 -13.11
C THR A 116 -11.11 -11.55 -12.25
N TYR A 117 -11.16 -12.86 -12.52
CA TYR A 117 -10.41 -13.87 -11.76
C TYR A 117 -8.89 -13.78 -11.98
N ALA A 118 -8.45 -13.58 -13.22
CA ALA A 118 -7.03 -13.41 -13.54
C ALA A 118 -6.48 -12.13 -12.90
N LEU A 119 -7.27 -11.04 -12.89
CA LEU A 119 -6.93 -9.81 -12.20
C LEU A 119 -6.80 -10.01 -10.69
N TYR A 120 -7.76 -10.69 -10.07
CA TYR A 120 -7.73 -11.04 -8.64
C TYR A 120 -6.46 -11.83 -8.26
N SER A 121 -6.10 -12.81 -9.08
CA SER A 121 -4.89 -13.62 -8.88
C SER A 121 -3.60 -12.78 -8.95
N ARG A 122 -3.52 -11.86 -9.92
CA ARG A 122 -2.39 -10.92 -10.07
C ARG A 122 -2.30 -9.97 -8.86
N PHE A 123 -3.43 -9.48 -8.38
CA PHE A 123 -3.46 -8.68 -7.15
C PHE A 123 -3.01 -9.46 -5.91
N GLY A 124 -3.32 -10.76 -5.82
CA GLY A 124 -2.77 -11.61 -4.77
C GLY A 124 -1.25 -11.75 -4.81
N ILE A 125 -0.65 -11.82 -6.01
CA ILE A 125 0.82 -11.81 -6.16
C ILE A 125 1.40 -10.48 -5.69
N ILE A 126 0.82 -9.37 -6.13
CA ILE A 126 1.21 -8.01 -5.69
C ILE A 126 1.23 -7.90 -4.17
N ILE A 127 0.15 -8.33 -3.49
CA ILE A 127 0.04 -8.24 -2.04
C ILE A 127 1.09 -9.09 -1.34
N LYS A 128 1.40 -10.29 -1.85
CA LYS A 128 2.50 -11.14 -1.35
C LYS A 128 3.86 -10.45 -1.51
N SER A 129 4.12 -9.83 -2.65
CA SER A 129 5.35 -9.06 -2.90
C SER A 129 5.47 -7.87 -1.95
N LEU A 130 4.37 -7.14 -1.71
CA LEU A 130 4.33 -6.04 -0.75
C LEU A 130 4.63 -6.52 0.69
N LEU A 131 4.08 -7.66 1.11
CA LEU A 131 4.39 -8.27 2.41
C LEU A 131 5.91 -8.52 2.55
N ALA A 132 6.57 -9.01 1.50
CA ALA A 132 8.02 -9.21 1.53
C ALA A 132 8.77 -7.85 1.59
N ILE A 133 8.44 -6.91 0.70
CA ILE A 133 9.17 -5.65 0.55
C ILE A 133 9.01 -4.74 1.77
N SER A 134 7.81 -4.67 2.35
CA SER A 134 7.53 -3.89 3.57
C SER A 134 8.41 -4.28 4.76
N ARG A 135 9.00 -5.49 4.76
CA ARG A 135 9.87 -6.01 5.84
C ARG A 135 11.37 -5.87 5.57
N VAL A 136 11.79 -5.55 4.35
CA VAL A 136 13.23 -5.44 3.99
C VAL A 136 13.70 -4.00 3.82
N VAL A 137 12.81 -3.02 3.97
CA VAL A 137 13.13 -1.60 3.93
C VAL A 137 13.62 -1.09 5.30
N PRO A 138 14.45 -0.03 5.36
CA PRO A 138 15.06 0.41 6.62
C PRO A 138 14.09 0.71 7.76
N ALA A 139 12.93 1.34 7.50
CA ALA A 139 12.01 1.72 8.58
C ALA A 139 11.39 0.51 9.28
N TYR A 140 11.36 -0.67 8.63
CA TYR A 140 11.00 -1.92 9.32
C TYR A 140 11.95 -2.21 10.48
N ARG A 141 13.27 -2.01 10.31
CA ARG A 141 14.23 -2.27 11.40
C ARG A 141 14.12 -1.25 12.53
N TYR A 142 13.78 0.00 12.20
CA TYR A 142 13.56 1.06 13.20
C TYR A 142 12.27 0.84 13.99
N SER A 143 11.17 0.43 13.34
CA SER A 143 9.91 0.16 14.03
C SER A 143 10.02 -0.95 15.07
N ARG A 144 10.94 -1.91 14.89
CA ARG A 144 11.22 -2.97 15.89
C ARG A 144 11.96 -2.47 17.13
N ARG A 145 12.46 -1.22 17.12
CA ARG A 145 13.24 -0.61 18.20
C ARG A 145 12.51 0.55 18.88
N GLN A 146 11.30 0.88 18.43
CA GLN A 146 10.52 1.97 19.00
C GLN A 146 10.19 1.70 20.47
N THR A 147 10.26 2.72 21.32
CA THR A 147 9.83 2.67 22.72
C THR A 147 9.13 3.97 23.07
N PRO A 148 8.12 3.96 23.97
CA PRO A 148 7.45 5.19 24.40
C PRO A 148 8.41 6.25 24.95
N ASP A 149 9.55 5.83 25.53
CA ASP A 149 10.55 6.70 26.14
C ASP A 149 11.56 7.29 25.14
N THR A 150 11.55 6.88 23.87
CA THR A 150 12.51 7.38 22.86
C THR A 150 11.79 7.95 21.65
N PHE A 151 11.11 7.09 20.90
CA PHE A 151 10.34 7.46 19.73
C PHE A 151 9.28 6.40 19.44
N VAL A 152 8.21 6.85 18.80
CA VAL A 152 7.16 5.99 18.26
C VAL A 152 7.07 6.13 16.75
N ILE A 153 6.65 5.07 16.07
CA ILE A 153 6.35 5.12 14.65
C ILE A 153 4.86 5.35 14.46
N ASP A 154 4.53 6.37 13.68
CA ASP A 154 3.19 6.75 13.30
C ASP A 154 3.04 6.73 11.77
N TYR A 155 1.82 6.95 11.29
CA TYR A 155 1.51 6.97 9.87
C TYR A 155 0.61 8.15 9.49
N ARG A 156 0.60 8.50 8.20
CA ARG A 156 -0.38 9.43 7.62
C ARG A 156 -0.84 8.91 6.28
N ILE A 157 -2.16 8.87 6.06
CA ILE A 157 -2.73 8.46 4.77
C ILE A 157 -3.32 9.69 4.07
N TYR A 158 -2.97 9.90 2.81
CA TYR A 158 -3.43 11.07 2.06
C TYR A 158 -3.56 10.82 0.57
N GLU A 159 -4.33 11.68 -0.08
CA GLU A 159 -4.50 11.76 -1.51
C GLU A 159 -3.31 12.41 -2.20
N GLY A 160 -2.95 11.87 -3.37
CA GLY A 160 -2.15 12.58 -4.37
C GLY A 160 -0.72 12.08 -4.47
N GLU A 161 0.12 12.93 -5.07
CA GLU A 161 1.51 12.59 -5.33
C GLU A 161 2.36 12.51 -4.05
N PRO A 162 3.35 11.60 -4.00
CA PRO A 162 4.21 11.44 -2.84
C PRO A 162 4.99 12.73 -2.56
N LYS A 163 4.90 13.23 -1.32
CA LYS A 163 5.60 14.46 -0.88
C LYS A 163 7.10 14.20 -0.64
N ARG A 164 7.85 14.02 -1.73
CA ARG A 164 9.27 13.63 -1.74
C ARG A 164 10.23 14.63 -1.11
N SER A 165 9.80 15.87 -0.86
CA SER A 165 10.58 16.88 -0.13
C SER A 165 10.77 16.50 1.35
N ASN A 166 9.81 15.79 1.94
CA ASN A 166 9.81 15.44 3.37
C ASN A 166 10.86 14.39 3.76
N LEU A 167 11.46 13.69 2.79
CA LEU A 167 12.44 12.61 3.01
C LEU A 167 13.90 13.11 3.08
N GLY A 168 14.13 14.42 2.94
CA GLY A 168 15.46 15.01 2.98
C GLY A 168 16.31 14.73 1.72
N PRO A 169 17.57 15.23 1.69
CA PRO A 169 18.40 15.26 0.48
C PRO A 169 18.92 13.88 0.04
N ASN A 170 19.10 12.94 0.97
CA ASN A 170 19.74 11.63 0.71
C ASN A 170 18.75 10.48 0.49
N LYS A 171 17.53 10.75 0.04
CA LYS A 171 16.48 9.72 -0.14
C LYS A 171 16.90 8.64 -1.14
N LYS A 172 16.61 7.38 -0.80
CA LYS A 172 16.82 6.22 -1.69
C LYS A 172 15.48 5.70 -2.18
N PHE A 173 15.41 5.44 -3.47
CA PHE A 173 14.25 4.81 -4.11
C PHE A 173 14.45 3.30 -4.09
N ARG A 174 13.44 2.57 -3.63
CA ARG A 174 13.37 1.12 -3.82
C ARG A 174 12.15 0.80 -4.67
N ARG A 175 12.40 -0.03 -5.68
CA ARG A 175 11.61 -0.22 -6.91
C ARG A 175 10.09 -0.17 -6.76
N GLU A 176 9.53 0.50 -7.76
CA GLU A 176 8.26 0.25 -8.43
C GLU A 176 7.95 -1.25 -8.51
N LEU A 177 7.00 -1.73 -7.70
CA LEU A 177 6.28 -2.95 -8.04
C LEU A 177 5.22 -2.55 -9.06
N SER A 178 5.59 -2.58 -10.33
CA SER A 178 4.64 -2.66 -11.42
C SER A 178 4.69 -4.11 -11.90
N PRO A 179 3.65 -4.93 -11.74
CA PRO A 179 3.47 -5.93 -12.75
C PRO A 179 3.28 -5.15 -14.05
N GLU A 180 4.22 -5.28 -14.98
CA GLU A 180 3.97 -4.96 -16.40
C GLU A 180 2.92 -5.92 -16.96
N THR A 181 1.77 -6.02 -16.30
CA THR A 181 0.55 -6.40 -16.96
C THR A 181 0.22 -5.20 -17.83
N ARG A 182 0.23 -5.39 -19.14
CA ARG A 182 -0.06 -4.42 -20.22
C ARG A 182 -1.42 -3.69 -20.09
N HIS A 183 -2.06 -3.74 -18.93
CA HIS A 183 -3.50 -3.69 -18.75
C HIS A 183 -3.96 -3.02 -17.44
N VAL A 184 -3.13 -2.94 -16.39
CA VAL A 184 -3.37 -2.14 -15.18
C VAL A 184 -2.00 -1.75 -14.62
N MET A 185 -1.66 -0.47 -14.64
CA MET A 185 -0.44 0.01 -13.98
C MET A 185 -0.77 0.30 -12.52
N TYR A 186 -0.68 -0.76 -11.71
CA TYR A 186 -0.72 -0.65 -10.26
C TYR A 186 0.71 -0.49 -9.77
N SER A 187 1.09 0.70 -9.33
CA SER A 187 2.48 0.98 -8.94
C SER A 187 2.61 1.11 -7.42
N PHE A 188 3.66 0.50 -6.88
CA PHE A 188 4.12 0.79 -5.52
C PHE A 188 5.47 1.48 -5.57
N LEU A 189 5.51 2.76 -5.22
CA LEU A 189 6.78 3.46 -5.03
C LEU A 189 7.10 3.55 -3.55
N VAL A 190 8.29 3.11 -3.15
CA VAL A 190 8.81 3.34 -1.81
C VAL A 190 10.00 4.27 -1.90
N CYS A 191 9.89 5.42 -1.26
CA CYS A 191 11.01 6.31 -1.06
C CYS A 191 11.34 6.32 0.43
N GLY A 192 12.57 5.94 0.79
CA GLY A 192 12.98 5.81 2.18
C GLY A 192 14.27 6.57 2.49
N ARG A 193 14.40 7.02 3.74
CA ARG A 193 15.68 7.55 4.26
C ARG A 193 16.69 6.41 4.45
N PRO A 194 17.96 6.59 4.05
CA PRO A 194 19.02 5.62 4.34
C PRO A 194 19.25 5.51 5.84
N ALA A 195 19.53 4.30 6.33
CA ALA A 195 19.80 4.04 7.75
C ALA A 195 20.95 4.90 8.34
N LYS A 196 21.89 5.35 7.51
CA LYS A 196 23.01 6.20 7.94
C LYS A 196 22.63 7.67 8.19
N ASN A 197 21.38 8.08 7.95
CA ASN A 197 20.94 9.48 8.08
C ASN A 197 19.75 9.64 9.05
N VAL A 198 19.51 8.63 9.89
CA VAL A 198 18.62 8.76 11.06
C VAL A 198 19.50 9.14 12.24
N TYR A 199 19.98 10.40 12.22
CA TYR A 199 20.58 11.03 13.38
C TYR A 199 19.57 12.05 13.89
N LEU A 200 18.99 11.77 15.03
CA LEU A 200 18.36 12.78 15.88
C LEU A 200 19.51 13.35 16.71
N ARG A 201 19.69 14.67 16.68
CA ARG A 201 20.70 15.35 17.50
C ARG A 201 20.23 15.43 18.93
#